data_AF-A0A2V9WC78-F1
#
_entry.id   AF-A0A2V9WC78-F1
#
_cell.length_a   1.000
_cell.length_b   1.000
_cell.length_c   1.000
_cell.angle_alpha   90.00
_cell.angle_beta   90.00
_cell.angle_gamma   90.00
#
_symmetry.space_group_name_H-M   'P 1'
#
loop_
_entity.id
_entity.type
_entity.pdbx_description
1 polymer ?
#
loop_
_entity_poly.entity_id
_entity_poly.type
_entity_poly.pdbx_seq_one_letter_code
_entity_poly.pdbx_strand_id
1 'polypeptide(L)'
;MSSHKRRSYGYGARKFPKNIGKLGEVWAMALQIATASKAPIHEALVPAKLFEVGIGNLFFSRALPDGHIALGCFLLDVFCLGVKNAFVTIVARDEYAQRRRSCSTAESLQPMSAACFRKLVEGGVAYAHDLGFRPHRDYAVTSQIFGDLESTACPTRFEYGHEGKPFYVSGPHETFTQVTATVEQLERRLGTGNFDYLVLAS
;
A
#
# COMPACT_ATOMS: atom_id res chain seq x y z
N MET A 1 -16.17 -28.48 -13.31
CA MET A 1 -15.91 -27.39 -14.27
C MET A 1 -16.54 -26.13 -13.71
N SER A 2 -15.80 -25.33 -12.93
CA SER A 2 -16.32 -24.09 -12.35
C SER A 2 -16.02 -22.93 -13.30
N SER A 3 -17.09 -22.39 -13.88
CA SER A 3 -17.08 -21.24 -14.79
C SER A 3 -16.56 -19.99 -14.06
N HIS A 4 -15.25 -19.79 -14.07
CA HIS A 4 -14.66 -18.51 -13.70
C HIS A 4 -14.91 -17.53 -14.86
N LYS A 5 -16.05 -16.83 -14.81
CA LYS A 5 -16.21 -15.56 -15.53
C LYS A 5 -14.91 -14.76 -15.30
N ARG A 6 -14.26 -14.30 -16.37
CA ARG A 6 -13.09 -13.41 -16.29
C ARG A 6 -13.46 -12.15 -15.52
N ARG A 7 -13.33 -12.18 -14.18
CA ARG A 7 -13.33 -10.97 -13.36
C ARG A 7 -12.05 -10.24 -13.68
N SER A 8 -12.17 -8.98 -14.11
CA SER A 8 -11.02 -8.10 -14.31
C SER A 8 -10.49 -7.71 -12.94
N TYR A 9 -9.46 -8.41 -12.46
CA TYR A 9 -8.72 -8.00 -11.27
C TYR A 9 -7.80 -6.84 -11.63
N GLY A 10 -7.77 -5.78 -10.83
CA GLY A 10 -7.06 -4.53 -11.17
C GLY A 10 -5.53 -4.61 -11.21
N TYR A 11 -4.93 -5.81 -11.20
CA TYR A 11 -3.47 -6.08 -11.21
C TYR A 11 -2.76 -5.74 -12.54
N GLY A 12 -3.28 -4.79 -13.31
CA GLY A 12 -2.55 -4.17 -14.41
C GLY A 12 -1.40 -3.29 -13.94
N ALA A 13 -0.62 -2.74 -14.88
CA ALA A 13 0.47 -1.81 -14.60
C ALA A 13 -0.05 -0.54 -13.92
N ARG A 14 -0.06 -0.54 -12.59
CA ARG A 14 -0.33 0.65 -11.79
C ARG A 14 0.90 1.53 -11.77
N LYS A 15 0.73 2.79 -12.18
CA LYS A 15 1.77 3.80 -12.04
C LYS A 15 1.94 4.13 -10.55
N PHE A 16 2.85 3.44 -9.89
CA PHE A 16 3.38 3.91 -8.62
C PHE A 16 4.33 5.08 -8.89
N PRO A 17 4.23 6.22 -8.18
CA PRO A 17 5.16 7.31 -8.40
C PRO A 17 6.59 6.80 -8.14
N LYS A 18 7.51 7.11 -9.05
CA LYS A 18 8.91 6.69 -8.93
C LYS A 18 9.58 7.50 -7.83
N ASN A 19 10.24 6.82 -6.89
CA ASN A 19 11.17 7.46 -5.97
C ASN A 19 12.50 7.67 -6.72
N ILE A 20 12.95 8.91 -6.86
CA ILE A 20 14.26 9.25 -7.44
C ILE A 20 15.13 9.67 -6.26
N GLY A 21 15.61 8.69 -5.48
CA GLY A 21 16.44 8.96 -4.29
C GLY A 21 17.70 8.11 -4.23
N LYS A 22 18.88 8.72 -4.08
CA LYS A 22 20.19 8.07 -3.86
C LYS A 22 20.43 7.78 -2.37
N LEU A 23 21.26 6.79 -2.05
CA LEU A 23 21.50 6.24 -0.69
C LEU A 23 21.87 7.27 0.40
N GLY A 24 22.50 8.40 0.03
CA GLY A 24 22.82 9.50 0.97
C GLY A 24 21.63 10.39 1.35
N GLU A 25 20.54 10.37 0.57
CA GLU A 25 19.33 11.16 0.82
C GLU A 25 18.43 10.51 1.87
N VAL A 26 18.63 9.22 2.17
CA VAL A 26 17.80 8.42 3.08
C VAL A 26 17.88 8.92 4.53
N TRP A 27 19.06 9.35 5.00
CA TRP A 27 19.23 9.88 6.37
C TRP A 27 18.69 11.30 6.53
N ALA A 28 18.90 12.16 5.53
CA ALA A 28 18.31 13.50 5.50
C ALA A 28 16.77 13.43 5.44
N MET A 29 16.23 12.49 4.65
CA MET A 29 14.80 12.21 4.60
C MET A 29 14.27 11.72 5.96
N ALA A 30 14.96 10.82 6.66
CA ALA A 30 14.49 10.32 7.97
C ALA A 30 14.27 11.45 8.99
N LEU A 31 15.19 12.41 9.09
CA LEU A 31 15.04 13.57 9.97
C LEU A 31 13.91 14.50 9.52
N GLN A 32 13.76 14.70 8.21
CA GLN A 32 12.67 15.47 7.63
C GLN A 32 11.31 14.81 7.88
N ILE A 33 11.22 13.48 7.84
CA ILE A 33 10.00 12.71 8.10
C ILE A 33 9.63 12.78 9.59
N ALA A 34 10.60 12.65 10.50
CA ALA A 34 10.37 12.77 11.93
C ALA A 34 9.86 14.16 12.33
N THR A 35 10.25 15.20 11.59
CA THR A 35 9.71 16.56 11.76
C THR A 35 8.32 16.67 11.12
N ALA A 36 8.17 16.16 9.90
CA ALA A 36 6.91 16.18 9.17
C ALA A 36 5.79 15.41 9.89
N SER A 37 6.10 14.33 10.60
CA SER A 37 5.13 13.50 11.32
C SER A 37 4.40 14.23 12.45
N LYS A 38 4.95 15.36 12.92
CA LYS A 38 4.35 16.25 13.92
C LYS A 38 3.49 17.35 13.31
N ALA A 39 3.59 17.58 12.00
CA ALA A 39 2.84 18.63 11.31
C ALA A 39 1.35 18.25 11.16
N PRO A 40 0.42 19.21 11.02
CA PRO A 40 -1.00 18.91 10.86
C PRO A 40 -1.28 17.95 9.70
N ILE A 41 -2.21 17.01 9.91
CA ILE A 41 -2.66 16.10 8.86
C ILE A 41 -3.36 16.91 7.78
N HIS A 42 -2.94 16.72 6.53
CA HIS A 42 -3.56 17.37 5.39
C HIS A 42 -4.72 16.53 4.87
N GLU A 43 -4.47 15.27 4.49
CA GLU A 43 -5.51 14.30 4.14
C GLU A 43 -4.99 12.85 4.13
N ALA A 44 -5.92 11.90 4.13
CA ALA A 44 -5.66 10.49 3.90
C ALA A 44 -6.63 9.97 2.84
N LEU A 45 -6.11 9.31 1.81
CA LEU A 45 -6.85 8.91 0.61
C LEU A 45 -6.63 7.43 0.30
N VAL A 46 -7.72 6.72 0.02
CA VAL A 46 -7.70 5.30 -0.36
C VAL A 46 -8.50 5.06 -1.64
N PRO A 47 -8.19 4.03 -2.45
CA PRO A 47 -9.03 3.65 -3.59
C PRO A 47 -10.42 3.20 -3.12
N ALA A 48 -11.48 3.69 -3.77
CA ALA A 48 -12.86 3.40 -3.35
C ALA A 48 -13.20 1.90 -3.37
N LYS A 49 -12.58 1.16 -4.29
CA LYS A 49 -12.81 -0.28 -4.52
C LYS A 49 -11.64 -1.15 -4.06
N LEU A 50 -10.86 -0.70 -3.08
CA LEU A 50 -9.66 -1.40 -2.63
C LEU A 50 -9.91 -2.89 -2.31
N PHE A 51 -10.97 -3.18 -1.55
CA PHE A 51 -11.31 -4.56 -1.15
C PHE A 51 -12.00 -5.38 -2.24
N GLU A 52 -12.55 -4.75 -3.29
CA GLU A 52 -13.07 -5.46 -4.48
C GLU A 52 -11.92 -5.84 -5.42
N VAL A 53 -10.94 -4.94 -5.55
CA VAL A 53 -9.80 -5.07 -6.48
C VAL A 53 -8.63 -5.83 -5.86
N GLY A 54 -8.49 -5.78 -4.53
CA GLY A 54 -7.45 -6.45 -3.75
C GLY A 54 -6.20 -5.63 -3.50
N ILE A 55 -6.00 -4.53 -4.24
CA ILE A 55 -4.74 -3.79 -4.21
C ILE A 55 -4.91 -2.38 -4.78
N GLY A 56 -4.19 -1.41 -4.23
CA GLY A 56 -4.15 -0.06 -4.77
C GLY A 56 -3.26 0.91 -4.00
N ASN A 57 -3.20 2.14 -4.49
CA ASN A 57 -2.33 3.20 -4.01
C ASN A 57 -3.03 4.08 -2.97
N LEU A 58 -2.49 4.05 -1.77
CA LEU A 58 -2.97 4.79 -0.62
C LEU A 58 -2.02 5.96 -0.35
N PHE A 59 -2.58 7.11 0.01
CA PHE A 59 -1.83 8.34 0.25
C PHE A 59 -2.15 8.91 1.63
N PHE A 60 -1.10 9.26 2.38
CA PHE A 60 -1.21 9.97 3.65
C PHE A 60 -0.37 11.24 3.57
N SER A 61 -0.93 12.39 3.91
CA SER A 61 -0.23 13.66 3.78
C SER A 61 -0.34 14.55 5.00
N ARG A 62 0.70 15.37 5.21
CA ARG A 62 0.79 16.39 6.26
C ARG A 62 1.19 17.73 5.67
N ALA A 63 0.59 18.81 6.17
CA ALA A 63 0.87 20.17 5.73
C ALA A 63 2.01 20.75 6.55
N LEU A 64 3.12 21.10 5.91
CA LEU A 64 4.30 21.65 6.56
C LEU A 64 4.18 23.18 6.75
N PRO A 65 4.87 23.77 7.75
CA PRO A 65 4.78 25.20 8.03
C PRO A 65 5.23 26.12 6.89
N ASP A 66 6.12 25.63 6.03
CA ASP A 66 6.66 26.35 4.87
C ASP A 66 5.75 26.26 3.62
N GLY A 67 4.56 25.66 3.76
CA GLY A 67 3.57 25.52 2.69
C GLY A 67 3.70 24.25 1.85
N HIS A 68 4.77 23.47 2.03
CA HIS A 68 4.95 22.18 1.37
C HIS A 68 4.05 21.09 1.96
N ILE A 69 3.94 19.97 1.24
CA ILE A 69 3.21 18.77 1.65
C ILE A 69 4.20 17.61 1.79
N ALA A 70 4.27 17.02 2.98
CA ALA A 70 4.86 15.70 3.15
C ALA A 70 3.84 14.64 2.73
N LEU A 71 4.20 13.76 1.80
CA LEU A 71 3.33 12.76 1.18
C LEU A 71 3.94 11.37 1.32
N GLY A 72 3.30 10.52 2.12
CA GLY A 72 3.56 9.08 2.18
C GLY A 72 2.66 8.33 1.21
N CYS A 73 3.24 7.47 0.39
CA CYS A 73 2.54 6.63 -0.58
C CYS A 73 2.76 5.16 -0.24
N PHE A 74 1.69 4.36 -0.28
CA PHE A 74 1.70 2.93 0.02
C PHE A 74 0.95 2.17 -1.07
N LEU A 75 1.60 1.22 -1.74
CA LEU A 75 0.92 0.23 -2.57
C LEU A 75 0.54 -0.93 -1.66
N LEU A 76 -0.74 -0.99 -1.28
CA LEU A 76 -1.26 -1.99 -0.35
C LEU A 76 -1.99 -3.08 -1.12
N ASP A 77 -1.59 -4.34 -0.92
CA ASP A 77 -2.30 -5.56 -1.30
C ASP A 77 -3.03 -6.12 -0.07
N VAL A 78 -4.36 -6.02 -0.07
CA VAL A 78 -5.21 -6.49 1.02
C VAL A 78 -5.60 -7.96 0.88
N PHE A 79 -5.30 -8.61 -0.25
CA PHE A 79 -5.63 -10.02 -0.47
C PHE A 79 -4.51 -10.97 -0.02
N CYS A 80 -3.24 -10.53 -0.04
CA CYS A 80 -2.12 -11.41 0.29
C CYS A 80 -0.88 -10.66 0.82
N LEU A 81 -0.26 -9.81 -0.01
CA LEU A 81 1.14 -9.43 0.19
C LEU A 81 1.36 -8.22 1.10
N GLY A 82 0.31 -7.54 1.55
CA GLY A 82 0.44 -6.34 2.38
C GLY A 82 1.09 -5.20 1.60
N VAL A 83 1.99 -4.44 2.23
CA VAL A 83 2.63 -3.28 1.58
C VAL A 83 3.70 -3.75 0.58
N LYS A 84 3.37 -3.74 -0.72
CA LYS A 84 4.27 -4.14 -1.83
C LYS A 84 5.27 -3.04 -2.20
N ASN A 85 4.93 -1.78 -1.97
CA ASN A 85 5.81 -0.64 -2.19
C ASN A 85 5.45 0.52 -1.25
N ALA A 86 6.43 1.31 -0.87
CA ALA A 86 6.24 2.49 -0.03
C ALA A 86 7.33 3.52 -0.31
N PHE A 87 6.98 4.80 -0.30
CA PHE A 87 7.95 5.89 -0.21
C PHE A 87 7.30 7.13 0.38
N VAL A 88 8.12 8.07 0.81
CA VAL A 88 7.70 9.38 1.28
C VAL A 88 8.49 10.47 0.56
N THR A 89 7.86 11.61 0.35
CA THR A 89 8.45 12.76 -0.35
C THR A 89 7.87 14.05 0.19
N ILE A 90 8.59 15.16 0.06
CA ILE A 90 8.10 16.50 0.35
C ILE A 90 7.99 17.24 -0.97
N VAL A 91 6.82 17.79 -1.26
CA VAL A 91 6.51 18.42 -2.55
C VAL A 91 5.82 19.76 -2.34
N ALA A 92 5.91 20.64 -3.35
CA ALA A 92 5.13 21.86 -3.36
C ALA A 92 3.63 21.56 -3.43
N ARG A 93 2.80 22.50 -2.97
CA ARG A 93 1.35 22.30 -2.86
C ARG A 93 0.67 22.12 -4.21
N ASP A 94 1.13 22.80 -5.24
CA ASP A 94 0.66 22.68 -6.62
C ASP A 94 1.03 21.32 -7.23
N GLU A 95 2.26 20.85 -7.00
CA GLU A 95 2.71 19.52 -7.38
C GLU A 95 1.88 18.44 -6.67
N TYR A 96 1.63 18.59 -5.37
CA TYR A 96 0.72 17.71 -4.62
C TYR A 96 -0.67 17.66 -5.26
N ALA A 97 -1.25 18.83 -5.57
CA ALA A 97 -2.57 18.91 -6.18
C ALA A 97 -2.60 18.23 -7.57
N GLN A 98 -1.53 18.33 -8.35
CA GLN A 98 -1.39 17.61 -9.62
C GLN A 98 -1.37 16.09 -9.41
N ARG A 99 -0.52 15.59 -8.50
CA ARG A 99 -0.42 14.16 -8.18
C ARG A 99 -1.75 13.61 -7.68
N ARG A 100 -2.42 14.32 -6.76
CA ARG A 100 -3.76 13.97 -6.24
C ARG A 100 -4.78 13.83 -7.38
N ARG A 101 -4.85 14.80 -8.30
CA ARG A 101 -5.76 14.74 -9.45
C ARG A 101 -5.48 13.53 -10.34
N SER A 102 -4.21 13.31 -10.71
CA SER A 102 -3.83 12.18 -11.56
C SER A 102 -4.17 10.83 -10.95
N CYS A 103 -3.89 10.63 -9.66
CA CYS A 103 -4.21 9.39 -8.96
C CYS A 103 -5.71 9.21 -8.74
N SER A 104 -6.45 10.28 -8.44
CA SER A 104 -7.91 10.23 -8.29
C SER A 104 -8.60 9.78 -9.57
N THR A 105 -8.13 10.23 -10.74
CA THR A 105 -8.66 9.78 -12.03
C THR A 105 -8.36 8.31 -12.31
N ALA A 106 -7.19 7.83 -11.88
CA ALA A 106 -6.75 6.45 -12.13
C ALA A 106 -7.41 5.41 -11.20
N GLU A 107 -7.63 5.77 -9.93
CA GLU A 107 -8.02 4.79 -8.88
C GLU A 107 -9.30 5.16 -8.10
N SER A 108 -9.98 6.24 -8.49
CA SER A 108 -11.18 6.72 -7.79
C SER A 108 -10.94 6.85 -6.28
N LEU A 109 -9.97 7.70 -5.91
CA LEU A 109 -9.59 7.90 -4.52
C LEU A 109 -10.71 8.58 -3.72
N GLN A 110 -10.90 8.13 -2.48
CA GLN A 110 -11.82 8.71 -1.51
C GLN A 110 -11.11 9.04 -0.19
N PRO A 111 -11.58 10.06 0.55
CA PRO A 111 -11.08 10.35 1.89
C PRO A 111 -11.31 9.21 2.88
N MET A 112 -10.39 9.04 3.83
CA MET A 112 -10.49 8.16 4.99
C MET A 112 -10.02 8.92 6.24
N SER A 113 -10.53 8.56 7.42
CA SER A 113 -9.98 9.11 8.66
C SER A 113 -8.52 8.64 8.84
N ALA A 114 -7.68 9.50 9.41
CA ALA A 114 -6.25 9.21 9.57
C ALA A 114 -5.99 7.95 10.42
N ALA A 115 -6.76 7.77 11.50
CA ALA A 115 -6.66 6.57 12.33
C ALA A 115 -7.02 5.30 11.55
N CYS A 116 -8.08 5.34 10.72
CA CYS A 116 -8.46 4.18 9.92
C CYS A 116 -7.48 3.90 8.78
N PHE A 117 -6.87 4.93 8.20
CA PHE A 117 -5.80 4.75 7.23
C PHE A 117 -4.61 4.00 7.84
N ARG A 118 -4.13 4.47 9.01
CA ARG A 118 -3.04 3.80 9.73
C ARG A 118 -3.40 2.35 10.05
N LYS A 119 -4.59 2.11 10.63
CA LYS A 119 -5.10 0.77 10.96
C LYS A 119 -5.17 -0.14 9.73
N LEU A 120 -5.63 0.38 8.59
CA LEU A 120 -5.71 -0.36 7.33
C LEU A 120 -4.34 -0.81 6.83
N VAL A 121 -3.36 0.10 6.82
CA VAL A 121 -2.00 -0.19 6.38
C VAL A 121 -1.32 -1.17 7.34
N GLU A 122 -1.35 -0.91 8.65
CA GLU A 122 -0.76 -1.78 9.68
C GLU A 122 -1.40 -3.18 9.67
N GLY A 123 -2.73 -3.28 9.54
CA GLY A 123 -3.41 -4.56 9.47
C GLY A 123 -3.06 -5.37 8.22
N GLY A 124 -2.81 -4.71 7.08
CA GLY A 124 -2.35 -5.41 5.88
C GLY A 124 -0.92 -5.92 6.01
N VAL A 125 -0.06 -5.18 6.71
CA VAL A 125 1.29 -5.64 7.07
C VAL A 125 1.22 -6.83 8.03
N ALA A 126 0.38 -6.76 9.06
CA ALA A 126 0.20 -7.87 10.01
C ALA A 126 -0.34 -9.13 9.33
N TYR A 127 -1.36 -8.98 8.48
CA TYR A 127 -1.92 -10.09 7.71
C TYR A 127 -0.85 -10.75 6.83
N ALA A 128 -0.10 -9.98 6.05
CA ALA A 128 0.97 -10.52 5.21
C ALA A 128 2.10 -11.16 6.02
N HIS A 129 2.40 -10.59 7.20
CA HIS A 129 3.38 -11.16 8.13
C HIS A 129 2.98 -12.56 8.60
N ASP A 130 1.71 -12.79 8.90
CA ASP A 130 1.20 -14.11 9.32
C ASP A 130 1.29 -15.17 8.21
N LEU A 131 1.30 -14.73 6.95
CA LEU A 131 1.57 -15.54 5.75
C LEU A 131 3.08 -15.74 5.48
N GLY A 132 3.95 -15.09 6.26
CA GLY A 132 5.41 -15.17 6.15
C GLY A 132 6.03 -14.16 5.18
N PHE A 133 5.30 -13.12 4.79
CA PHE A 133 5.84 -12.01 4.00
C PHE A 133 6.35 -10.88 4.89
N ARG A 134 7.19 -10.02 4.31
CA ARG A 134 7.66 -8.78 4.93
C ARG A 134 7.19 -7.62 4.07
N PRO A 135 6.83 -6.47 4.68
CA PRO A 135 6.50 -5.29 3.89
C PRO A 135 7.73 -4.82 3.11
N HIS A 136 7.51 -4.03 2.06
CA HIS A 136 8.59 -3.38 1.32
C HIS A 136 9.57 -2.68 2.27
N ARG A 137 10.88 -2.76 2.00
CA ARG A 137 11.94 -2.24 2.90
C ARG A 137 11.74 -0.77 3.31
N ASP A 138 11.20 0.05 2.41
CA ASP A 138 10.98 1.48 2.64
C ASP A 138 9.74 1.77 3.49
N TYR A 139 8.94 0.75 3.82
CA TYR A 139 7.78 0.88 4.71
C TYR A 139 8.17 1.42 6.08
N ALA A 140 9.27 0.92 6.67
CA ALA A 140 9.70 1.33 8.01
C ALA A 140 10.01 2.82 8.13
N VAL A 141 10.49 3.43 7.04
CA VAL A 141 10.73 4.89 6.97
C VAL A 141 9.44 5.63 6.61
N THR A 142 8.69 5.12 5.64
CA THR A 142 7.46 5.77 5.16
C THR A 142 6.37 5.83 6.24
N SER A 143 6.21 4.77 7.04
CA SER A 143 5.20 4.69 8.10
C SER A 143 5.43 5.67 9.25
N GLN A 144 6.65 6.22 9.39
CA GLN A 144 6.92 7.26 10.38
C GLN A 144 6.10 8.52 10.14
N ILE A 145 5.58 8.75 8.93
CA ILE A 145 4.66 9.86 8.64
C ILE A 145 3.38 9.81 9.48
N PHE A 146 3.00 8.64 10.02
CA PHE A 146 1.86 8.54 10.91
C PHE A 146 2.08 9.23 12.25
N GLY A 147 3.32 9.37 12.71
CA GLY A 147 3.64 9.99 14.01
C GLY A 147 2.89 9.33 15.16
N ASP A 148 2.34 10.14 16.05
CA ASP A 148 1.68 9.71 17.30
C ASP A 148 0.20 9.34 17.09
N LEU A 149 -0.22 9.05 15.85
CA LEU A 149 -1.60 8.68 15.54
C LEU A 149 -1.95 7.30 16.08
N GLU A 150 -2.87 7.20 17.03
CA GLU A 150 -3.33 5.89 17.51
C GLU A 150 -4.27 5.21 16.50
N SER A 151 -3.88 4.05 15.97
CA SER A 151 -4.74 3.26 15.06
C SER A 151 -5.97 2.65 15.75
N THR A 152 -5.91 2.51 17.07
CA THR A 152 -7.01 2.05 17.93
C THR A 152 -8.22 2.98 17.92
N ALA A 153 -8.03 4.27 17.58
CA ALA A 153 -9.12 5.23 17.41
C ALA A 153 -10.01 4.94 16.20
N CYS A 154 -9.61 4.05 15.28
CA CYS A 154 -10.46 3.63 14.18
C CYS A 154 -11.47 2.55 14.62
N PRO A 155 -12.79 2.80 14.50
CA PRO A 155 -13.82 1.83 14.88
C PRO A 155 -13.96 0.69 13.87
N THR A 156 -13.50 0.89 12.63
CA THR A 156 -13.65 -0.08 11.55
C THR A 156 -12.77 -1.31 11.77
N ARG A 157 -13.36 -2.50 11.61
CA ARG A 157 -12.61 -3.75 11.45
C ARG A 157 -12.43 -4.00 9.96
N PHE A 158 -11.18 -4.21 9.52
CA PHE A 158 -10.86 -4.57 8.14
C PHE A 158 -10.69 -6.08 8.04
N GLU A 159 -11.18 -6.65 6.96
CA GLU A 159 -11.00 -8.06 6.62
C GLU A 159 -10.04 -8.17 5.43
N TYR A 160 -9.01 -8.99 5.60
CA TYR A 160 -7.97 -9.22 4.60
C TYR A 160 -8.13 -10.61 4.01
N GLY A 161 -7.56 -10.81 2.81
CA GLY A 161 -7.83 -11.98 2.00
C GLY A 161 -8.98 -11.76 1.02
N HIS A 162 -9.29 -12.81 0.27
CA HIS A 162 -10.37 -12.87 -0.69
C HIS A 162 -11.16 -14.15 -0.47
N GLU A 163 -12.48 -14.03 -0.29
CA GLU A 163 -13.36 -15.19 -0.06
C GLU A 163 -12.88 -16.08 1.11
N GLY A 164 -12.34 -15.46 2.17
CA GLY A 164 -11.93 -16.12 3.41
C GLY A 164 -10.51 -16.70 3.41
N LYS A 165 -9.73 -16.54 2.34
CA LYS A 165 -8.35 -17.05 2.25
C LYS A 165 -7.40 -16.09 1.52
N PRO A 166 -6.08 -16.28 1.60
CA PRO A 166 -5.15 -15.49 0.81
C PRO A 166 -5.37 -15.70 -0.69
N PHE A 167 -5.34 -14.61 -1.45
CA PHE A 167 -5.40 -14.66 -2.90
C PHE A 167 -4.26 -13.84 -3.50
N TYR A 168 -3.27 -14.52 -4.05
CA TYR A 168 -2.11 -13.90 -4.67
C TYR A 168 -2.35 -13.65 -6.15
N VAL A 169 -2.17 -12.42 -6.62
CA VAL A 169 -2.15 -12.13 -8.06
C VAL A 169 -0.79 -11.55 -8.44
N SER A 170 -0.12 -12.15 -9.42
CA SER A 170 1.19 -11.68 -9.85
C SER A 170 1.10 -10.31 -10.51
N GLY A 171 1.96 -9.39 -10.07
CA GLY A 171 2.08 -8.08 -10.68
C GLY A 171 2.83 -8.12 -12.02
N PRO A 172 2.66 -7.10 -12.86
CA PRO A 172 3.26 -7.02 -14.20
C PRO A 172 4.78 -6.79 -14.21
N HIS A 173 5.39 -6.65 -13.03
CA HIS A 173 6.82 -6.41 -12.86
C HIS A 173 7.51 -7.53 -12.06
N GLU A 174 6.77 -8.58 -11.70
CA GLU A 174 7.33 -9.73 -10.99
C GLU A 174 7.94 -10.72 -11.98
N THR A 175 9.16 -11.18 -11.69
CA THR A 175 9.81 -12.22 -12.48
C THR A 175 9.19 -13.59 -12.16
N PHE A 176 9.37 -14.55 -13.07
CA PHE A 176 8.92 -15.92 -12.82
C PHE A 176 9.45 -16.49 -11.50
N THR A 177 10.72 -16.24 -11.16
CA THR A 177 11.32 -16.66 -9.89
C THR A 177 10.61 -16.04 -8.68
N GLN A 178 10.24 -14.76 -8.74
CA GLN A 178 9.48 -14.10 -7.66
C GLN A 178 8.09 -14.68 -7.52
N VAL A 179 7.40 -14.94 -8.63
CA VAL A 179 6.07 -15.56 -8.64
C VAL A 179 6.13 -16.95 -8.00
N THR A 180 7.07 -17.79 -8.42
CA THR A 180 7.25 -19.15 -7.89
C THR A 180 7.58 -19.12 -6.40
N ALA A 181 8.53 -18.27 -5.97
CA ALA A 181 8.89 -18.14 -4.56
C ALA A 181 7.71 -17.73 -3.67
N THR A 182 6.84 -16.85 -4.16
CA THR A 182 5.62 -16.44 -3.45
C THR A 182 4.63 -17.59 -3.31
N VAL A 183 4.36 -18.33 -4.39
CA VAL A 183 3.45 -19.49 -4.35
C VAL A 183 3.99 -20.59 -3.43
N GLU A 184 5.28 -20.91 -3.52
CA GLU A 184 5.90 -21.89 -2.62
C GLU A 184 5.89 -21.45 -1.16
N GLN A 185 6.03 -20.15 -0.88
CA GLN A 185 5.92 -19.62 0.47
C GLN A 185 4.52 -19.83 1.06
N LEU A 186 3.48 -19.56 0.27
CA LEU A 186 2.09 -19.81 0.67
C LEU A 186 1.83 -21.30 0.87
N GLU A 187 2.32 -22.14 -0.04
CA GLU A 187 2.22 -23.59 0.05
C GLU A 187 2.88 -24.13 1.32
N ARG A 188 4.11 -23.69 1.64
CA ARG A 188 4.80 -24.08 2.87
C ARG A 188 4.07 -23.61 4.13
N ARG A 189 3.46 -22.43 4.11
CA ARG A 189 2.84 -21.82 5.29
C ARG A 189 1.43 -22.34 5.56
N LEU A 190 0.66 -22.60 4.51
CA LEU A 190 -0.78 -22.87 4.60
C LEU A 190 -1.14 -24.29 4.14
N GLY A 191 -0.30 -24.92 3.32
CA GLY A 191 -0.61 -26.19 2.65
C GLY A 191 -1.51 -26.02 1.42
N THR A 192 -1.55 -27.08 0.61
CA THR A 192 -2.26 -27.11 -0.67
C THR A 192 -3.74 -26.79 -0.49
N GLY A 193 -4.28 -25.88 -1.32
CA GLY A 193 -5.70 -25.56 -1.37
C GLY A 193 -6.17 -24.52 -0.34
N ASN A 194 -5.30 -24.06 0.55
CA ASN A 194 -5.61 -23.05 1.57
C ASN A 194 -5.31 -21.60 1.13
N PHE A 195 -4.96 -21.41 -0.13
CA PHE A 195 -4.82 -20.11 -0.80
C PHE A 195 -5.15 -20.26 -2.28
N ASP A 196 -5.50 -19.16 -2.93
CA ASP A 196 -5.61 -19.09 -4.39
C ASP A 196 -4.48 -18.24 -4.97
N TYR A 197 -4.21 -18.44 -6.25
CA TYR A 197 -3.34 -17.54 -6.99
C TYR A 197 -3.74 -17.39 -8.46
N LEU A 198 -3.40 -16.24 -9.03
CA LEU A 198 -3.53 -15.93 -10.44
C LEU A 198 -2.18 -15.42 -10.96
N VAL A 199 -1.56 -16.18 -11.86
CA VAL A 199 -0.38 -15.73 -12.60
C VAL A 199 -0.84 -15.05 -13.88
N LEU A 200 -0.65 -13.74 -13.96
CA LEU A 200 -0.85 -12.98 -15.20
C LEU A 200 0.35 -13.25 -16.12
N ALA A 201 0.07 -13.74 -17.33
CA ALA A 201 1.09 -13.87 -18.35
C ALA A 201 1.50 -12.47 -18.83
N SER A 202 2.81 -12.20 -18.83
CA SER A 202 3.43 -10.99 -19.39
C SER A 202 3.51 -11.06 -20.91
#